data_AF-A0A929WAS0-F1
#
_entry.id   AF-A0A929WAS0-F1
#
_cell.length_a   1.000
_cell.length_b   1.000
_cell.length_c   1.000
_cell.angle_alpha   90.00
_cell.angle_beta   90.00
_cell.angle_gamma   90.00
#
_symmetry.space_group_name_H-M   'P 1'
#
loop_
_entity.id
_entity.type
_entity.pdbx_description
1 polymer ?
#
loop_
_entity_poly.entity_id
_entity_poly.type
_entity_poly.pdbx_seq_one_letter_code
_entity_poly.pdbx_strand_id
1 'polypeptide(L)'
;MIHYLRYCCAMFFALFGFLLATPLSAQAQPREAYVSQSADETTLTFYYDALRATRTGTTWGIGETKKEGDILVPAWAGTSQEENTTTARVMFDASFRDFRPTTTAKWFHCCEALKQIEGLECLNTSEVKDMGYMFSDCKALTSLDLKNFNTQNVTKMNYMFYNCWALTSLDLKNFNTQNVTDMSSMFDSCL
;
A
#
# COMPACT_ATOMS: atom_id res chain seq x y z
N MET A 1 67.71 13.04 -50.31
CA MET A 1 67.93 14.25 -49.49
C MET A 1 66.68 14.43 -48.64
N ILE A 2 66.84 14.82 -47.37
CA ILE A 2 65.83 14.89 -46.28
C ILE A 2 65.68 13.56 -45.51
N HIS A 3 65.61 13.51 -44.18
CA HIS A 3 66.45 13.99 -43.08
C HIS A 3 65.83 13.44 -41.77
N TYR A 4 66.67 12.99 -40.82
CA TYR A 4 66.46 12.84 -39.35
C TYR A 4 65.28 11.98 -38.85
N LEU A 5 65.49 10.78 -38.29
CA LEU A 5 66.11 10.45 -36.98
C LEU A 5 65.42 11.09 -35.76
N ARG A 6 64.41 10.36 -35.25
CA ARG A 6 64.27 9.89 -33.86
C ARG A 6 64.94 10.74 -32.75
N TYR A 7 64.14 11.54 -32.05
CA TYR A 7 64.29 12.08 -30.68
C TYR A 7 62.97 12.83 -30.39
N CYS A 8 62.39 13.01 -29.21
CA CYS A 8 62.47 12.44 -27.87
C CYS A 8 61.24 13.04 -27.14
N CYS A 9 60.72 12.34 -26.13
CA CYS A 9 60.01 12.86 -24.95
C CYS A 9 59.27 14.22 -25.04
N ALA A 10 57.95 14.24 -24.83
CA ALA A 10 57.36 14.52 -23.51
C ALA A 10 55.88 14.99 -23.61
N MET A 11 55.11 14.57 -22.60
CA MET A 11 53.82 15.12 -22.14
C MET A 11 52.59 14.95 -23.04
N PHE A 12 51.68 14.05 -22.66
CA PHE A 12 50.54 14.45 -21.81
C PHE A 12 49.83 13.21 -21.26
N PHE A 13 49.85 13.07 -19.93
CA PHE A 13 48.90 12.25 -19.19
C PHE A 13 47.52 12.95 -19.24
N ALA A 14 46.51 12.27 -19.77
CA ALA A 14 45.12 12.49 -19.40
C ALA A 14 44.38 11.15 -19.62
N LEU A 15 44.31 10.29 -18.60
CA LEU A 15 43.30 10.27 -17.53
C LEU A 15 41.90 9.85 -18.01
N PHE A 16 41.46 8.76 -17.37
CA PHE A 16 40.15 8.14 -17.35
C PHE A 16 39.75 7.34 -18.58
N GLY A 17 40.03 6.04 -18.46
CA GLY A 17 39.40 4.99 -19.22
C GLY A 17 37.89 5.16 -19.25
N PHE A 18 37.38 4.94 -20.45
CA PHE A 18 35.99 4.71 -20.80
C PHE A 18 35.17 4.18 -19.64
N LEU A 19 33.99 4.78 -19.47
CA LEU A 19 32.85 4.28 -18.74
C LEU A 19 32.90 2.74 -18.66
N LEU A 20 33.17 2.22 -17.47
CA LEU A 20 32.51 1.00 -17.04
C LEU A 20 31.04 1.36 -16.85
N ALA A 21 30.33 1.57 -17.96
CA ALA A 21 28.92 1.27 -17.99
C ALA A 21 28.89 -0.24 -17.79
N THR A 22 28.75 -0.65 -16.54
CA THR A 22 28.31 -2.01 -16.26
C THR A 22 27.11 -2.24 -17.16
N PRO A 23 27.05 -3.35 -17.91
CA PRO A 23 25.82 -3.67 -18.61
C PRO A 23 24.73 -3.62 -17.55
N LEU A 24 23.61 -2.98 -17.87
CA LEU A 24 22.39 -3.00 -17.06
C LEU A 24 21.82 -4.44 -17.06
N SER A 25 22.65 -5.45 -16.78
CA SER A 25 22.21 -6.77 -16.40
C SER A 25 21.64 -6.62 -14.99
N ALA A 26 20.33 -6.41 -14.94
CA ALA A 26 19.46 -6.88 -13.86
C ALA A 26 19.96 -6.60 -12.43
N GLN A 27 20.23 -5.34 -12.09
CA GLN A 27 20.04 -4.95 -10.69
C GLN A 27 18.52 -4.99 -10.46
N ALA A 28 17.99 -6.14 -10.03
CA ALA A 28 16.59 -6.24 -9.65
C ALA A 28 16.38 -5.21 -8.52
N GLN A 29 15.66 -4.12 -8.83
CA GLN A 29 15.29 -3.16 -7.81
C GLN A 29 14.51 -3.90 -6.71
N PRO A 30 14.77 -3.60 -5.42
CA PRO A 30 14.09 -4.30 -4.34
C PRO A 30 12.59 -4.06 -4.46
N ARG A 31 11.79 -5.13 -4.28
CA ARG A 31 10.34 -4.98 -4.20
C ARG A 31 9.99 -4.09 -3.01
N GLU A 32 9.09 -3.17 -3.22
CA GLU A 32 8.49 -2.38 -2.15
C GLU A 32 6.97 -2.55 -2.17
N ALA A 33 6.36 -2.45 -1.00
CA ALA A 33 4.91 -2.44 -0.88
C ALA A 33 4.44 -0.99 -0.88
N TYR A 34 3.44 -0.68 -1.70
CA TYR A 34 2.98 0.69 -1.89
C TYR A 34 1.55 0.72 -2.44
N VAL A 35 0.95 1.90 -2.34
CA VAL A 35 -0.36 2.24 -2.89
C VAL A 35 -0.17 3.23 -4.03
N SER A 36 -0.87 3.02 -5.14
CA SER A 36 -0.90 3.93 -6.29
C SER A 36 -2.33 4.41 -6.50
N GLN A 37 -2.52 5.71 -6.69
CA GLN A 37 -3.79 6.32 -7.04
C GLN A 37 -3.86 6.59 -8.54
N SER A 38 -4.98 6.25 -9.17
CA SER A 38 -5.25 6.61 -10.55
C SER A 38 -5.28 8.13 -10.74
N ALA A 39 -5.00 8.60 -11.96
CA ALA A 39 -4.97 10.03 -12.28
C ALA A 39 -6.33 10.73 -12.08
N ASP A 40 -7.44 9.98 -12.11
CA ASP A 40 -8.79 10.47 -11.83
C ASP A 40 -9.18 10.36 -10.33
N GLU A 41 -8.25 9.92 -9.48
CA GLU A 41 -8.39 9.75 -8.03
C GLU A 41 -9.41 8.69 -7.58
N THR A 42 -10.05 7.99 -8.52
CA THR A 42 -11.15 7.06 -8.22
C THR A 42 -10.71 5.67 -7.78
N THR A 43 -9.46 5.28 -8.07
CA THR A 43 -8.96 3.94 -7.82
C THR A 43 -7.65 3.97 -7.04
N LEU A 44 -7.61 3.28 -5.91
CA LEU A 44 -6.36 2.92 -5.23
C LEU A 44 -5.98 1.49 -5.61
N THR A 45 -4.70 1.25 -5.90
CA THR A 45 -4.19 -0.10 -6.14
C THR A 45 -2.95 -0.39 -5.30
N PHE A 46 -2.97 -1.53 -4.61
CA PHE A 46 -1.92 -2.02 -3.73
C PHE A 46 -1.01 -2.96 -4.49
N TYR A 47 0.30 -2.70 -4.43
CA TYR A 47 1.32 -3.45 -5.16
C TYR A 47 2.47 -3.86 -4.25
N TYR A 48 3.12 -4.96 -4.61
CA TYR A 48 4.37 -5.39 -4.00
C TYR A 48 5.36 -5.84 -5.09
N ASP A 49 5.95 -4.84 -5.73
CA ASP A 49 6.83 -5.01 -6.88
C ASP A 49 7.95 -3.94 -6.88
N ALA A 50 8.76 -3.92 -7.92
CA ALA A 50 9.86 -2.96 -8.09
C ALA A 50 9.53 -1.79 -9.03
N LEU A 51 8.23 -1.55 -9.30
CA LEU A 51 7.76 -0.65 -10.35
C LEU A 51 7.27 0.71 -9.83
N ARG A 52 7.21 0.94 -8.52
CA ARG A 52 6.67 2.18 -7.94
C ARG A 52 7.27 3.43 -8.57
N ALA A 53 8.59 3.48 -8.72
CA ALA A 53 9.32 4.62 -9.29
C ALA A 53 8.98 4.90 -10.77
N THR A 54 8.39 3.93 -11.46
CA THR A 54 7.99 4.05 -12.87
C THR A 54 6.49 4.30 -13.05
N ARG A 55 5.69 4.25 -11.97
CA ARG A 55 4.26 4.51 -12.05
C ARG A 55 3.98 5.99 -12.21
N THR A 56 2.94 6.27 -12.98
CA THR A 56 2.37 7.60 -13.10
C THR A 56 1.34 7.84 -11.99
N GLY A 57 1.10 9.11 -11.68
CA GLY A 57 0.17 9.49 -10.60
C GLY A 57 0.80 9.49 -9.21
N THR A 58 -0.04 9.60 -8.19
CA THR A 58 0.40 9.66 -6.80
C THR A 58 0.67 8.24 -6.28
N THR A 59 1.79 8.06 -5.58
CA THR A 59 2.09 6.80 -4.89
C THR A 59 2.60 7.05 -3.48
N TRP A 60 2.25 6.15 -2.56
CA TRP A 60 2.68 6.18 -1.16
C TRP A 60 3.27 4.83 -0.77
N GLY A 61 4.32 4.84 0.03
CA GLY A 61 4.83 3.61 0.62
C GLY A 61 3.78 3.01 1.54
N ILE A 62 3.72 1.69 1.68
CA ILE A 62 2.67 1.06 2.50
C ILE A 62 2.73 1.48 3.99
N GLY A 63 3.89 1.96 4.46
CA GLY A 63 4.10 2.51 5.81
C GLY A 63 4.08 4.03 5.86
N GLU A 64 3.78 4.72 4.76
CA GLU A 64 3.75 6.18 4.71
C GLU A 64 2.47 6.71 5.36
N THR A 65 2.62 7.74 6.20
CA THR A 65 1.53 8.25 7.04
C THR A 65 1.43 9.77 6.97
N LYS A 66 0.21 10.29 7.13
CA LYS A 66 -0.06 11.70 7.44
C LYS A 66 -0.59 11.85 8.89
N LYS A 67 -0.58 13.07 9.40
CA LYS A 67 -1.08 13.39 10.74
C LYS A 67 -2.54 13.85 10.69
N GLU A 68 -3.33 13.37 11.64
CA GLU A 68 -4.63 13.90 12.01
C GLU A 68 -4.57 14.26 13.50
N GLY A 69 -4.31 15.53 13.79
CA GLY A 69 -3.89 15.94 15.13
C GLY A 69 -2.61 15.18 15.55
N ASP A 70 -2.70 14.46 16.67
CA ASP A 70 -1.59 13.64 17.21
C ASP A 70 -1.60 12.19 16.71
N ILE A 71 -2.56 11.82 15.86
CA ILE A 71 -2.74 10.46 15.37
C ILE A 71 -2.09 10.32 13.98
N LEU A 72 -1.41 9.19 13.76
CA LEU A 72 -0.94 8.80 12.43
C LEU A 72 -2.01 7.98 11.71
N VAL A 73 -2.23 8.33 10.45
CA VAL A 73 -3.13 7.67 9.51
C VAL A 73 -2.35 7.33 8.23
N PRO A 74 -2.67 6.26 7.50
CA PRO A 74 -2.07 6.00 6.20
C PRO A 74 -2.20 7.21 5.26
N ALA A 75 -1.13 7.53 4.51
CA ALA A 75 -1.08 8.76 3.72
C ALA A 75 -2.18 8.83 2.64
N TRP A 76 -2.66 7.68 2.16
CA TRP A 76 -3.72 7.56 1.16
C TRP A 76 -5.14 7.53 1.74
N ALA A 77 -5.29 7.32 3.05
CA ALA A 77 -6.60 7.21 3.70
C ALA A 77 -7.24 8.59 3.91
N GLY A 78 -8.56 8.61 4.09
CA GLY A 78 -9.26 9.81 4.56
C GLY A 78 -9.02 10.07 6.05
N THR A 79 -9.53 11.19 6.54
CA THR A 79 -9.57 11.56 7.96
C THR A 79 -10.91 12.19 8.29
N SER A 80 -11.19 12.41 9.58
CA SER A 80 -12.38 13.17 10.00
C SER A 80 -12.37 14.64 9.57
N GLN A 81 -11.20 15.17 9.20
CA GLN A 81 -11.04 16.55 8.73
C GLN A 81 -10.99 16.63 7.19
N GLU A 82 -10.53 15.56 6.54
CA GLU A 82 -10.33 15.45 5.10
C GLU A 82 -10.78 14.06 4.63
N GLU A 83 -12.09 13.90 4.52
CA GLU A 83 -12.73 12.66 4.06
C GLU A 83 -12.30 12.33 2.62
N ASN A 84 -12.04 11.06 2.33
CA ASN A 84 -11.80 10.59 0.96
C ASN A 84 -13.16 10.30 0.30
N THR A 85 -13.62 11.27 -0.49
CA THR A 85 -14.91 11.23 -1.19
C THR A 85 -14.80 10.88 -2.67
N THR A 86 -13.60 10.56 -3.16
CA THR A 86 -13.34 10.29 -4.59
C THR A 86 -12.98 8.83 -4.88
N THR A 87 -12.29 8.14 -3.98
CA THR A 87 -11.89 6.74 -4.18
C THR A 87 -13.11 5.83 -4.13
N ALA A 88 -13.57 5.40 -5.30
CA ALA A 88 -14.71 4.53 -5.47
C ALA A 88 -14.33 3.03 -5.52
N ARG A 89 -13.07 2.73 -5.84
CA ARG A 89 -12.57 1.37 -6.01
C ARG A 89 -11.20 1.17 -5.39
N VAL A 90 -11.00 0.02 -4.77
CA VAL A 90 -9.69 -0.48 -4.33
C VAL A 90 -9.37 -1.76 -5.06
N MET A 91 -8.11 -1.94 -5.45
CA MET A 91 -7.61 -3.13 -6.09
C MET A 91 -6.36 -3.64 -5.35
N PHE A 92 -6.31 -4.93 -5.05
CA PHE A 92 -5.09 -5.60 -4.64
C PHE A 92 -4.52 -6.36 -5.83
N ASP A 93 -3.38 -5.90 -6.34
CA ASP A 93 -2.71 -6.58 -7.43
C ASP A 93 -2.17 -7.95 -6.99
N ALA A 94 -2.05 -8.88 -7.93
CA ALA A 94 -1.54 -10.22 -7.66
C ALA A 94 -0.14 -10.21 -7.02
N SER A 95 0.69 -9.20 -7.31
CA SER A 95 1.99 -9.01 -6.67
C SER A 95 1.90 -8.85 -5.15
N PHE A 96 0.80 -8.29 -4.63
CA PHE A 96 0.61 -8.03 -3.20
C PHE A 96 0.48 -9.31 -2.36
N ARG A 97 0.20 -10.46 -2.98
CA ARG A 97 -0.02 -11.75 -2.30
C ARG A 97 1.15 -12.19 -1.43
N ASP A 98 2.37 -11.77 -1.76
CA ASP A 98 3.58 -12.12 -1.00
C ASP A 98 3.92 -11.10 0.10
N PHE A 99 3.28 -9.94 0.10
CA PHE A 99 3.45 -8.98 1.17
C PHE A 99 2.72 -9.46 2.44
N ARG A 100 3.31 -9.19 3.60
CA ARG A 100 2.77 -9.56 4.92
C ARG A 100 2.68 -8.29 5.78
N PRO A 101 1.59 -7.51 5.68
CA PRO A 101 1.41 -6.38 6.58
C PRO A 101 1.34 -6.86 8.04
N THR A 102 1.96 -6.10 8.95
CA THR A 102 1.81 -6.30 10.40
C THR A 102 0.63 -5.51 10.98
N THR A 103 0.09 -4.57 10.21
CA THR A 103 -1.11 -3.78 10.52
C THR A 103 -1.85 -3.44 9.22
N THR A 104 -3.17 -3.48 9.27
CA THR A 104 -4.06 -2.92 8.24
C THR A 104 -4.93 -1.79 8.80
N ALA A 105 -4.57 -1.31 10.00
CA ALA A 105 -5.33 -0.29 10.70
C ALA A 105 -5.49 0.96 9.82
N LYS A 106 -6.74 1.42 9.71
CA LYS A 106 -7.13 2.63 8.97
C LYS A 106 -6.83 2.64 7.47
N TRP A 107 -6.51 1.50 6.85
CA TRP A 107 -6.17 1.46 5.42
C TRP A 107 -7.26 2.04 4.50
N PHE A 108 -8.54 1.96 4.91
CA PHE A 108 -9.68 2.55 4.20
C PHE A 108 -10.52 3.45 5.12
N HIS A 109 -9.89 4.04 6.15
CA HIS A 109 -10.59 4.96 7.04
C HIS A 109 -11.08 6.19 6.27
N CYS A 110 -12.33 6.59 6.49
CA CYS A 110 -12.98 7.73 5.84
C CYS A 110 -12.92 7.67 4.31
N CYS A 111 -12.90 6.46 3.71
CA CYS A 111 -13.08 6.26 2.28
C CYS A 111 -14.57 6.18 1.94
N GLU A 112 -15.27 7.31 2.03
CA GLU A 112 -16.74 7.37 2.01
C GLU A 112 -17.35 6.94 0.67
N ALA A 113 -16.63 7.19 -0.42
CA ALA A 113 -17.07 6.84 -1.77
C ALA A 113 -16.77 5.38 -2.17
N LEU A 114 -16.06 4.62 -1.34
CA LEU A 114 -15.60 3.27 -1.66
C LEU A 114 -16.80 2.33 -1.83
N LYS A 115 -16.98 1.81 -3.04
CA LYS A 115 -18.09 0.90 -3.39
C LYS A 115 -17.63 -0.55 -3.57
N GLN A 116 -16.37 -0.74 -3.95
CA GLN A 116 -15.88 -2.03 -4.40
C GLN A 116 -14.41 -2.22 -4.04
N ILE A 117 -14.09 -3.42 -3.57
CA ILE A 117 -12.72 -3.87 -3.34
C ILE A 117 -12.50 -5.17 -4.13
N GLU A 118 -11.52 -5.17 -5.02
CA GLU A 118 -11.16 -6.31 -5.86
C GLU A 118 -9.80 -6.88 -5.43
N GLY A 119 -9.62 -8.19 -5.59
CA GLY A 119 -8.35 -8.86 -5.30
C GLY A 119 -8.06 -9.10 -3.82
N LEU A 120 -9.06 -9.04 -2.92
CA LEU A 120 -8.85 -9.24 -1.48
C LEU A 120 -8.20 -10.58 -1.12
N GLU A 121 -8.26 -11.60 -1.97
CA GLU A 121 -7.49 -12.84 -1.85
C GLU A 121 -5.97 -12.65 -1.94
N CYS A 122 -5.51 -11.50 -2.45
CA CYS A 122 -4.10 -11.11 -2.49
C CYS A 122 -3.68 -10.30 -1.26
N LEU A 123 -4.60 -9.94 -0.35
CA LEU A 123 -4.26 -9.37 0.94
C LEU A 123 -3.98 -10.49 1.95
N ASN A 124 -2.71 -10.76 2.23
CA ASN A 124 -2.34 -11.75 3.24
C ASN A 124 -2.34 -11.16 4.65
N THR A 125 -3.35 -11.49 5.46
CA THR A 125 -3.48 -10.95 6.82
C THR A 125 -2.82 -11.82 7.91
N SER A 126 -2.04 -12.85 7.55
CA SER A 126 -1.54 -13.84 8.53
C SER A 126 -0.64 -13.26 9.62
N GLU A 127 -0.03 -12.10 9.39
CA GLU A 127 0.87 -11.42 10.34
C GLU A 127 0.27 -10.13 10.93
N VAL A 128 -0.98 -9.80 10.57
CA VAL A 128 -1.65 -8.59 11.02
C VAL A 128 -1.99 -8.71 12.50
N LYS A 129 -1.60 -7.70 13.28
CA LYS A 129 -1.94 -7.56 14.71
C LYS A 129 -3.04 -6.56 14.96
N ASP A 130 -3.18 -5.56 14.10
CA ASP A 130 -4.12 -4.45 14.26
C ASP A 130 -4.92 -4.25 12.97
N MET A 131 -6.24 -4.43 13.07
CA MET A 131 -7.24 -4.18 12.01
C MET A 131 -8.18 -3.04 12.38
N GLY A 132 -7.86 -2.27 13.43
CA GLY A 132 -8.71 -1.19 13.92
C GLY A 132 -9.00 -0.15 12.85
N TYR A 133 -10.25 0.30 12.77
CA TYR A 133 -10.73 1.29 11.78
C TYR A 133 -10.49 0.91 10.31
N MET A 134 -10.15 -0.34 9.97
CA MET A 134 -9.72 -0.70 8.61
C MET A 134 -10.71 -0.27 7.54
N PHE A 135 -12.02 -0.39 7.78
CA PHE A 135 -13.10 0.04 6.89
C PHE A 135 -13.98 1.13 7.52
N SER A 136 -13.57 1.75 8.64
CA SER A 136 -14.38 2.78 9.31
C SER A 136 -14.76 3.89 8.34
N ASP A 137 -16.04 4.26 8.32
CA ASP A 137 -16.62 5.30 7.48
C ASP A 137 -16.57 4.99 5.96
N CYS A 138 -16.47 3.72 5.57
CA CYS A 138 -16.74 3.27 4.20
C CYS A 138 -18.27 3.29 3.90
N LYS A 139 -18.87 4.48 3.95
CA LYS A 139 -20.34 4.69 3.91
C LYS A 139 -21.03 4.14 2.65
N ALA A 140 -20.33 4.08 1.51
CA ALA A 140 -20.88 3.57 0.24
C ALA A 140 -20.60 2.08 -0.03
N LEU A 141 -19.87 1.38 0.86
CA LEU A 141 -19.48 -0.01 0.65
C LEU A 141 -20.67 -0.93 0.93
N THR A 142 -21.11 -1.70 -0.07
CA THR A 142 -22.35 -2.51 0.03
C THR A 142 -22.10 -3.98 0.35
N SER A 143 -20.90 -4.49 0.05
CA SER A 143 -20.52 -5.88 0.30
C SER A 143 -19.01 -6.01 0.46
N LEU A 144 -18.57 -7.08 1.14
CA LEU A 144 -17.17 -7.35 1.39
C LEU A 144 -16.94 -8.87 1.51
N ASP A 145 -16.07 -9.42 0.66
CA ASP A 145 -15.66 -10.83 0.74
C ASP A 145 -14.41 -10.98 1.62
N LEU A 146 -14.63 -11.44 2.86
CA LEU A 146 -13.59 -11.59 3.88
C LEU A 146 -13.10 -13.02 4.03
N LYS A 147 -13.45 -13.94 3.12
CA LYS A 147 -13.18 -15.38 3.32
C LYS A 147 -11.70 -15.74 3.50
N ASN A 148 -10.78 -14.92 2.99
CA ASN A 148 -9.34 -15.18 3.05
C ASN A 148 -8.65 -14.52 4.25
N PHE A 149 -9.39 -13.78 5.08
CA PHE A 149 -8.80 -13.14 6.25
C PHE A 149 -8.42 -14.20 7.29
N ASN A 150 -7.12 -14.26 7.59
CA ASN A 150 -6.60 -14.93 8.76
C ASN A 150 -6.45 -13.91 9.89
N THR A 151 -7.22 -14.07 10.95
CA THR A 151 -7.26 -13.16 12.10
C THR A 151 -6.65 -13.76 13.37
N GLN A 152 -6.00 -14.92 13.28
CA GLN A 152 -5.48 -15.64 14.44
C GLN A 152 -4.49 -14.84 15.30
N ASN A 153 -3.79 -13.87 14.70
CA ASN A 153 -2.78 -13.04 15.35
C ASN A 153 -3.28 -11.61 15.69
N VAL A 154 -4.53 -11.30 15.34
CA VAL A 154 -5.09 -9.96 15.53
C VAL A 154 -5.44 -9.76 17.00
N THR A 155 -5.00 -8.64 17.56
CA THR A 155 -5.30 -8.23 18.93
C THR A 155 -6.26 -7.04 19.00
N LYS A 156 -6.42 -6.27 17.91
CA LYS A 156 -7.31 -5.09 17.83
C LYS A 156 -8.18 -5.13 16.58
N MET A 157 -9.49 -4.97 16.77
CA MET A 157 -10.53 -4.87 15.73
C MET A 157 -11.51 -3.72 16.02
N ASN A 158 -11.16 -2.81 16.93
CA ASN A 158 -12.01 -1.68 17.29
C ASN A 158 -12.36 -0.83 16.07
N TYR A 159 -13.63 -0.44 15.95
CA TYR A 159 -14.17 0.36 14.85
C TYR A 159 -13.95 -0.20 13.43
N MET A 160 -13.63 -1.50 13.27
CA MET A 160 -13.25 -2.06 11.96
C MET A 160 -14.29 -1.81 10.86
N PHE A 161 -15.60 -1.87 11.19
CA PHE A 161 -16.73 -1.60 10.28
C PHE A 161 -17.61 -0.45 10.78
N TYR A 162 -17.07 0.43 11.64
CA TYR A 162 -17.81 1.57 12.18
C TYR A 162 -18.38 2.44 11.05
N ASN A 163 -19.63 2.86 11.20
CA ASN A 163 -20.29 3.81 10.30
C ASN A 163 -20.37 3.37 8.81
N CYS A 164 -20.32 2.07 8.54
CA CYS A 164 -20.48 1.51 7.19
C CYS A 164 -21.96 1.29 6.84
N TRP A 165 -22.75 2.37 6.73
CA TRP A 165 -24.22 2.31 6.60
C TRP A 165 -24.76 1.48 5.42
N ALA A 166 -24.00 1.36 4.33
CA ALA A 166 -24.44 0.61 3.16
C ALA A 166 -24.16 -0.90 3.25
N LEU A 167 -23.35 -1.35 4.23
CA LEU A 167 -23.13 -2.78 4.45
C LEU A 167 -24.38 -3.38 5.08
N THR A 168 -25.00 -4.33 4.39
CA THR A 168 -26.25 -5.01 4.83
C THR A 168 -26.00 -6.42 5.36
N SER A 169 -24.83 -6.99 5.09
CA SER A 169 -24.43 -8.32 5.59
C SER A 169 -22.91 -8.47 5.56
N LEU A 170 -22.38 -9.29 6.48
CA LEU A 170 -20.97 -9.67 6.55
C LEU A 170 -20.86 -11.16 6.94
N ASP A 171 -20.10 -11.94 6.14
CA ASP A 171 -19.72 -13.32 6.51
C ASP A 171 -18.38 -13.29 7.27
N LEU A 172 -18.44 -13.55 8.57
CA LEU A 172 -17.28 -13.53 9.47
C LEU A 172 -16.88 -14.93 9.95
N LYS A 173 -17.34 -16.02 9.31
CA LYS A 173 -17.11 -17.39 9.79
C LYS A 173 -15.65 -17.78 9.99
N ASN A 174 -14.73 -17.12 9.28
CA ASN A 174 -13.30 -17.38 9.34
C ASN A 174 -12.57 -16.51 10.37
N PHE A 175 -13.28 -15.62 11.08
CA PHE A 175 -12.67 -14.78 12.10
C PHE A 175 -12.36 -15.60 13.35
N ASN A 176 -11.08 -15.63 13.72
CA ASN A 176 -10.62 -16.13 15.00
C ASN A 176 -10.33 -14.93 15.90
N THR A 177 -11.20 -14.73 16.91
CA THR A 177 -11.13 -13.60 17.83
C THR A 177 -10.50 -13.94 19.18
N GLN A 178 -9.89 -15.12 19.34
CA GLN A 178 -9.39 -15.61 20.63
C GLN A 178 -8.33 -14.70 21.26
N ASN A 179 -7.56 -13.98 20.43
CA ASN A 179 -6.47 -13.09 20.85
C ASN A 179 -6.85 -11.61 20.86
N VAL A 180 -8.09 -11.28 20.44
CA VAL A 180 -8.54 -9.89 20.31
C VAL A 180 -8.89 -9.34 21.68
N THR A 181 -8.24 -8.25 22.05
CA THR A 181 -8.44 -7.53 23.33
C THR A 181 -9.34 -6.32 23.19
N ASP A 182 -9.56 -5.82 21.97
CA ASP A 182 -10.40 -4.66 21.71
C ASP A 182 -11.23 -4.85 20.43
N MET A 183 -12.56 -4.89 20.59
CA MET A 183 -13.57 -4.87 19.53
C MET A 183 -14.58 -3.74 19.72
N SER A 184 -14.20 -2.69 20.47
CA SER A 184 -15.09 -1.56 20.76
C SER A 184 -15.64 -0.95 19.46
N SER A 185 -16.95 -0.72 19.44
CA SER A 185 -17.69 -0.10 18.32
C SER A 185 -17.45 -0.73 16.94
N MET A 186 -17.03 -2.00 16.86
CA MET A 186 -16.69 -2.67 15.60
C MET A 186 -17.82 -2.63 14.56
N PHE A 187 -19.08 -2.70 15.01
CA PHE A 187 -20.28 -2.68 14.17
C PHE A 187 -21.22 -1.52 14.52
N ASP A 188 -20.77 -0.52 15.27
CA ASP A 188 -21.65 0.61 15.59
C ASP A 188 -21.97 1.40 14.31
N SER A 189 -23.25 1.76 14.16
CA SER A 189 -23.80 2.37 12.94
C SER A 189 -23.46 1.60 11.65
N CYS A 190 -23.60 0.26 11.68
CA CYS A 190 -23.38 -0.65 10.56
C CYS A 190 -24.29 -1.89 10.74
N LEU A 191 -24.67 -2.54 9.63
CA LEU A 191 -25.52 -3.74 9.56
C LEU A 191 -26.97 -3.54 10.04
#